data_AF-A0A6N8UHR1-F1
#
_entry.id   AF-A0A6N8UHR1-F1
#
_cell.length_a   1.000
_cell.length_b   1.000
_cell.length_c   1.000
_cell.angle_alpha   90.00
_cell.angle_beta   90.00
_cell.angle_gamma   90.00
#
_symmetry.space_group_name_H-M   'P 1'
#
loop_
_entity.id
_entity.type
_entity.pdbx_description
1 polymer ?
#
loop_
_entity_poly.entity_id
_entity_poly.type
_entity_poly.pdbx_seq_one_letter_code
_entity_poly.pdbx_strand_id
1 'polypeptide(L)'
;MTKVRRFQLWFGIVTLLLATGSIHAQAAKYKEGEHFFRLPATYKAPEEETDTESSGEIEVIEFFSYGCPHCSRMQPFVKNWLERKPEDVVLQREHVIFNASSVPLARAYYIAEELKVLSEMHDKIFEVLHRHKVDIRSEEALVQLFKNVAKVDAETFKEKYWAEETQEQIKEGNRK
;
A
#
# COMPACT_ATOMS: atom_id res chain seq x y z
N MET A 1 81.23 -20.73 13.52
CA MET A 1 80.02 -21.27 14.18
C MET A 1 78.92 -20.22 14.03
N THR A 2 78.07 -20.39 13.00
CA THR A 2 76.65 -20.82 13.07
C THR A 2 75.71 -19.64 13.29
N LYS A 3 75.06 -19.17 12.21
CA LYS A 3 73.66 -19.51 11.84
C LYS A 3 72.69 -19.14 12.97
N VAL A 4 71.87 -18.12 12.75
CA VAL A 4 70.39 -18.06 12.96
C VAL A 4 70.01 -16.58 12.91
N ARG A 5 69.48 -16.11 11.78
CA ARG A 5 68.60 -14.92 11.68
C ARG A 5 68.14 -14.67 10.24
N ARG A 6 67.65 -15.72 9.58
CA ARG A 6 67.07 -15.62 8.24
C ARG A 6 65.94 -16.64 8.11
N PHE A 7 64.89 -16.55 8.95
CA PHE A 7 63.68 -17.36 8.72
C PHE A 7 62.41 -16.88 9.46
N GLN A 8 62.26 -15.58 9.76
CA GLN A 8 61.06 -15.08 10.47
C GLN A 8 60.22 -14.07 9.69
N LEU A 9 60.43 -13.93 8.38
CA LEU A 9 59.71 -12.96 7.53
C LEU A 9 58.83 -13.61 6.45
N TRP A 10 58.44 -14.87 6.63
CA TRP A 10 57.62 -15.59 5.66
C TRP A 10 56.42 -16.33 6.29
N PHE A 11 55.84 -15.77 7.36
CA PHE A 11 54.59 -16.28 7.94
C PHE A 11 53.60 -15.19 8.38
N GLY A 12 53.86 -13.92 8.04
CA GLY A 12 53.00 -12.78 8.42
C GLY A 12 52.12 -12.21 7.30
N ILE A 13 52.26 -12.68 6.06
CA ILE A 13 51.61 -12.05 4.88
C ILE A 13 50.47 -12.91 4.28
N VAL A 14 50.25 -14.13 4.77
CA VAL A 14 49.23 -15.03 4.19
C VAL A 14 47.85 -14.93 4.88
N THR A 15 47.76 -14.31 6.06
CA THR A 15 46.49 -14.16 6.81
C THR A 15 45.75 -12.83 6.58
N LEU A 16 46.20 -11.98 5.64
CA LEU A 16 45.54 -10.70 5.30
C LEU A 16 44.86 -10.69 3.92
N LEU A 17 44.54 -11.86 3.35
CA LEU A 17 43.99 -12.01 1.99
C LEU A 17 42.69 -12.85 1.92
N LEU A 18 41.95 -12.98 3.01
CA LEU A 18 40.70 -13.77 3.06
C LEU A 18 39.45 -12.99 3.52
N ALA A 19 39.53 -11.66 3.63
CA ALA A 19 38.39 -10.82 4.04
C ALA A 19 37.77 -9.98 2.90
N THR A 20 38.15 -10.22 1.65
CA THR A 20 37.61 -9.50 0.48
C THR A 20 36.90 -10.49 -0.45
N GLY A 21 35.62 -10.73 -0.23
CA GLY A 21 34.88 -11.59 -1.16
C GLY A 21 33.54 -12.11 -0.68
N SER A 22 32.68 -11.25 -0.17
CA SER A 22 31.24 -11.52 -0.19
C SER A 22 30.49 -10.24 -0.44
N ILE A 23 30.85 -9.55 -1.54
CA ILE A 23 29.89 -8.70 -2.23
C ILE A 23 28.90 -9.70 -2.85
N HIS A 24 27.87 -10.06 -2.10
CA HIS A 24 26.67 -10.62 -2.72
C HIS A 24 26.10 -9.49 -3.55
N ALA A 25 26.48 -9.44 -4.83
CA ALA A 25 25.65 -8.81 -5.83
C ALA A 25 24.30 -9.51 -5.73
N GLN A 26 23.33 -8.91 -5.04
CA GLN A 26 21.94 -9.29 -5.21
C GLN A 26 21.61 -8.91 -6.64
N ALA A 27 21.83 -9.85 -7.57
CA ALA A 27 21.21 -9.81 -8.87
C ALA A 27 19.73 -9.48 -8.63
N ALA A 28 19.21 -8.48 -9.36
CA ALA A 28 17.87 -7.97 -9.15
C ALA A 28 16.89 -9.15 -9.07
N LYS A 29 16.35 -9.37 -7.87
CA LYS A 29 15.44 -10.49 -7.58
C LYS A 29 14.17 -10.43 -8.47
N TYR A 30 13.92 -9.27 -9.06
CA TYR A 30 12.79 -8.97 -9.93
C TYR A 30 13.30 -8.59 -11.33
N LYS A 31 12.58 -9.08 -12.34
CA LYS A 31 12.85 -8.82 -13.76
C LYS A 31 11.74 -7.97 -14.37
N GLU A 32 12.12 -6.88 -15.04
CA GLU A 32 11.21 -6.04 -15.81
C GLU A 32 10.63 -6.84 -16.99
N GLY A 33 9.34 -6.64 -17.28
CA GLY A 33 8.58 -7.41 -18.27
C GLY A 33 8.03 -8.75 -17.76
N GLU A 34 8.49 -9.23 -16.60
CA GLU A 34 7.94 -10.43 -15.93
C GLU A 34 7.23 -10.08 -14.61
N HIS A 35 7.91 -9.31 -13.74
CA HIS A 35 7.42 -9.00 -12.39
C HIS A 35 6.83 -7.59 -12.27
N PHE A 36 7.34 -6.67 -13.08
CA PHE A 36 6.90 -5.28 -13.13
C PHE A 36 7.18 -4.70 -14.52
N PHE A 37 6.57 -3.56 -14.82
CA PHE A 37 6.86 -2.74 -15.99
C PHE A 37 7.01 -1.28 -15.54
N ARG A 38 7.87 -0.53 -16.24
CA ARG A 38 7.95 0.92 -16.03
C ARG A 38 6.83 1.60 -16.82
N LEU A 39 6.15 2.53 -16.17
CA LEU A 39 5.23 3.43 -16.86
C LEU A 39 6.03 4.39 -17.75
N PRO A 40 5.47 4.80 -18.90
CA PRO A 40 6.16 5.76 -19.77
C PRO A 40 6.33 7.10 -19.05
N ALA A 41 7.35 7.88 -19.39
CA ALA A 41 7.60 9.19 -18.79
C ALA A 41 6.46 10.22 -19.00
N THR A 42 5.52 9.92 -19.90
CA THR A 42 4.30 10.70 -20.13
C THR A 42 3.20 10.38 -19.12
N TYR A 43 3.29 9.26 -18.41
CA TYR A 43 2.42 8.96 -17.29
C TYR A 43 2.79 9.91 -16.14
N LYS A 44 1.90 10.83 -15.83
CA LYS A 44 1.99 11.62 -14.62
C LYS A 44 1.35 10.81 -13.51
N ALA A 45 2.09 10.58 -12.42
CA ALA A 45 1.47 10.13 -11.18
C ALA A 45 0.33 11.11 -10.81
N PRO A 46 -0.70 10.65 -10.10
CA PRO A 46 -1.79 11.51 -9.67
C PRO A 46 -1.32 12.84 -9.11
N GLU A 47 -1.95 13.92 -9.56
CA GLU A 47 -1.58 15.31 -9.24
C GLU A 47 -2.14 15.75 -7.88
N GLU A 48 -2.78 14.87 -7.11
CA GLU A 48 -2.97 15.13 -5.69
C GLU A 48 -1.58 15.31 -5.11
N GLU A 49 -1.39 16.46 -4.46
CA GLU A 49 -0.21 16.85 -3.70
C GLU A 49 0.01 15.83 -2.58
N THR A 50 0.41 14.62 -2.95
CA THR A 50 1.12 13.77 -2.04
C THR A 50 2.41 14.54 -1.81
N ASP A 51 2.59 14.96 -0.56
CA ASP A 51 3.84 15.56 -0.11
C ASP A 51 5.04 14.69 -0.52
N THR A 52 4.88 13.45 -1.00
CA THR A 52 5.94 12.57 -1.47
C THR A 52 6.84 13.17 -2.56
N GLU A 53 6.32 13.88 -3.57
CA GLU A 53 7.19 14.52 -4.59
C GLU A 53 8.02 15.68 -4.02
N SER A 54 7.51 16.39 -3.01
CA SER A 54 8.18 17.53 -2.36
C SER A 54 9.00 17.13 -1.12
N SER A 55 8.66 16.01 -0.47
CA SER A 55 9.24 15.48 0.78
C SER A 55 10.32 14.43 0.54
N GLY A 56 10.38 13.84 -0.67
CA GLY A 56 11.31 12.77 -1.01
C GLY A 56 10.87 11.38 -0.55
N GLU A 57 9.62 11.22 -0.10
CA GLU A 57 9.04 9.92 0.23
C GLU A 57 8.74 9.09 -1.04
N ILE A 58 8.78 7.77 -0.89
CA ILE A 58 8.44 6.79 -1.93
C ILE A 58 6.97 6.43 -1.79
N GLU A 59 6.18 6.79 -2.80
CA GLU A 59 4.77 6.41 -2.86
C GLU A 59 4.57 4.97 -3.38
N VAL A 60 3.68 4.23 -2.74
CA VAL A 60 3.14 2.96 -3.23
C VAL A 60 1.62 3.11 -3.29
N ILE A 61 1.03 2.91 -4.47
CA ILE A 61 -0.43 3.00 -4.66
C ILE A 61 -1.02 1.58 -4.79
N GLU A 62 -1.98 1.24 -3.94
CA GLU A 62 -2.83 0.05 -4.08
C GLU A 62 -4.14 0.41 -4.79
N PHE A 63 -4.25 0.05 -6.08
CA PHE A 63 -5.53 0.05 -6.78
C PHE A 63 -6.36 -1.16 -6.37
N PHE A 64 -7.50 -0.94 -5.72
CA PHE A 64 -8.31 -2.02 -5.17
C PHE A 64 -9.80 -1.79 -5.38
N SER A 65 -10.61 -2.83 -5.13
CA SER A 65 -12.06 -2.67 -5.02
C SER A 65 -12.56 -3.57 -3.90
N TYR A 66 -13.47 -3.07 -3.07
CA TYR A 66 -14.07 -3.88 -2.01
C TYR A 66 -14.84 -5.10 -2.55
N GLY A 67 -15.33 -5.04 -3.79
CA GLY A 67 -15.97 -6.19 -4.45
C GLY A 67 -15.00 -7.25 -4.99
N CYS A 68 -13.70 -6.95 -5.06
CA CYS A 68 -12.70 -7.78 -5.74
C CYS A 68 -12.15 -8.89 -4.80
N PRO A 69 -12.34 -10.19 -5.13
CA PRO A 69 -11.90 -11.29 -4.26
C PRO A 69 -10.37 -11.45 -4.20
N HIS A 70 -9.64 -11.03 -5.25
CA HIS A 70 -8.17 -11.00 -5.21
C HIS A 70 -7.66 -9.92 -4.26
N CYS A 71 -8.30 -8.76 -4.26
CA CYS A 71 -8.00 -7.63 -3.39
C CYS A 71 -8.23 -8.00 -1.91
N SER A 72 -9.34 -8.69 -1.60
CA SER A 72 -9.59 -9.21 -0.25
C SER A 72 -8.52 -10.21 0.22
N ARG A 73 -8.07 -11.12 -0.66
CA ARG A 73 -6.99 -12.08 -0.33
C ARG A 73 -5.62 -11.41 -0.17
N MET A 74 -5.42 -10.23 -0.74
CA MET A 74 -4.18 -9.46 -0.64
C MET A 74 -4.04 -8.75 0.71
N GLN A 75 -5.16 -8.39 1.37
CA GLN A 75 -5.15 -7.56 2.58
C GLN A 75 -4.26 -8.07 3.73
N PRO A 76 -4.21 -9.37 4.07
CA PRO A 76 -3.30 -9.85 5.11
C PRO A 76 -1.81 -9.59 4.78
N PHE A 77 -1.44 -9.65 3.50
CA PHE A 77 -0.07 -9.40 3.05
C PHE A 77 0.26 -7.90 3.09
N VAL A 78 -0.66 -7.05 2.64
CA VAL A 78 -0.50 -5.58 2.70
C VAL A 78 -0.38 -5.12 4.16
N LYS A 79 -1.24 -5.63 5.05
CA LYS A 79 -1.20 -5.31 6.48
C LYS A 79 0.13 -5.69 7.12
N ASN A 80 0.61 -6.90 6.84
CA ASN A 80 1.90 -7.34 7.37
C ASN A 80 3.10 -6.62 6.73
N TRP A 81 2.97 -6.12 5.51
CA TRP A 81 3.97 -5.27 4.89
C TRP A 81 3.98 -3.86 5.52
N LEU A 82 2.81 -3.27 5.80
CA LEU A 82 2.70 -1.96 6.47
C LEU A 82 3.40 -1.93 7.84
N GLU A 83 3.41 -3.04 8.57
CA GLU A 83 4.14 -3.18 9.84
C GLU A 83 5.67 -3.17 9.69
N ARG A 84 6.19 -3.38 8.47
CA ARG A 84 7.61 -3.60 8.19
C ARG A 84 8.18 -2.70 7.10
N LYS A 85 7.35 -1.87 6.47
CA LYS A 85 7.77 -0.97 5.40
C LYS A 85 8.81 0.03 5.95
N PRO A 86 9.72 0.53 5.10
CA PRO A 86 10.57 1.67 5.46
C PRO A 86 9.76 2.90 5.91
N GLU A 87 10.39 3.77 6.69
CA GLU A 87 9.75 5.00 7.20
C GLU A 87 9.43 5.98 6.07
N ASP A 88 10.30 6.05 5.05
CA ASP A 88 10.21 6.91 3.87
C ASP A 88 9.25 6.39 2.79
N VAL A 89 8.44 5.37 3.09
CA VAL A 89 7.47 4.80 2.14
C VAL A 89 6.05 5.10 2.60
N VAL A 90 5.20 5.66 1.74
CA VAL A 90 3.78 5.90 2.03
C VAL A 90 2.90 4.99 1.18
N LEU A 91 1.88 4.39 1.80
CA LEU A 91 0.86 3.62 1.06
C LEU A 91 -0.37 4.49 0.86
N GLN A 92 -0.67 4.79 -0.39
CA GLN A 92 -1.96 5.32 -0.82
C GLN A 92 -2.83 4.20 -1.35
N ARG A 93 -4.16 4.34 -1.23
CA ARG A 93 -5.08 3.38 -1.83
C ARG A 93 -6.09 4.09 -2.70
N GLU A 94 -6.40 3.46 -3.82
CA GLU A 94 -7.31 4.00 -4.80
C GLU A 94 -8.42 3.00 -5.06
N HIS A 95 -9.66 3.38 -4.72
CA HIS A 95 -10.80 2.49 -4.90
C HIS A 95 -11.30 2.55 -6.35
N VAL A 96 -10.94 1.54 -7.13
CA VAL A 96 -11.37 1.35 -8.52
C VAL A 96 -12.88 1.06 -8.59
N ILE A 97 -13.58 1.80 -9.45
CA ILE A 97 -15.01 1.64 -9.72
C ILE A 97 -15.17 0.91 -11.05
N PHE A 98 -15.42 -0.39 -10.99
CA PHE A 98 -15.62 -1.21 -12.19
C PHE A 98 -17.03 -1.07 -12.79
N ASN A 99 -18.02 -0.69 -11.98
CA ASN A 99 -19.41 -0.50 -12.41
C ASN A 99 -20.19 0.38 -11.41
N ALA A 100 -21.40 0.80 -11.78
CA ALA A 100 -22.24 1.67 -10.96
C ALA A 100 -22.54 1.09 -9.56
N SER A 101 -22.62 -0.24 -9.42
CA SER A 101 -22.89 -0.88 -8.13
C SER A 101 -21.72 -0.81 -7.14
N SER A 102 -20.49 -0.52 -7.59
CA SER A 102 -19.34 -0.31 -6.70
C SER A 102 -19.23 1.11 -6.16
N VAL A 103 -19.99 2.07 -6.69
CA VAL A 103 -19.93 3.48 -6.27
C VAL A 103 -20.20 3.66 -4.77
N PRO A 104 -21.22 3.02 -4.15
CA PRO A 104 -21.44 3.12 -2.71
C PRO A 104 -20.22 2.67 -1.88
N LEU A 105 -19.51 1.63 -2.33
CA LEU A 105 -18.33 1.10 -1.66
C LEU A 105 -17.12 2.04 -1.80
N ALA A 106 -16.98 2.70 -2.94
CA ALA A 106 -15.97 3.72 -3.14
C ALA A 106 -16.24 4.95 -2.25
N ARG A 107 -17.50 5.40 -2.15
CA ARG A 107 -17.87 6.48 -1.20
C ARG A 107 -17.53 6.08 0.24
N ALA A 108 -17.83 4.84 0.63
CA ALA A 108 -17.47 4.34 1.95
C ALA A 108 -15.95 4.36 2.19
N TYR A 109 -15.11 4.11 1.19
CA TYR A 109 -13.66 4.25 1.31
C TYR A 109 -13.26 5.68 1.68
N TYR A 110 -13.64 6.66 0.85
CA TYR A 110 -13.23 8.04 1.03
C TYR A 110 -13.80 8.68 2.31
N ILE A 111 -15.04 8.34 2.68
CA ILE A 111 -15.61 8.78 3.97
C ILE A 111 -14.81 8.22 5.15
N ALA A 112 -14.37 6.95 5.07
CA ALA A 112 -13.58 6.35 6.14
C ALA A 112 -12.18 6.97 6.25
N GLU A 113 -11.59 7.36 5.13
CA GLU A 113 -10.33 8.10 5.06
C GLU A 113 -10.47 9.48 5.71
N GLU A 114 -11.46 10.27 5.27
CA GLU A 114 -11.73 11.61 5.78
C GLU A 114 -12.01 11.61 7.29
N LEU A 115 -12.79 10.63 7.76
CA LEU A 115 -13.11 10.44 9.18
C LEU A 115 -11.99 9.78 9.99
N LYS A 116 -10.86 9.42 9.37
CA LYS A 116 -9.71 8.77 10.02
C LYS A 116 -10.06 7.43 10.68
N VAL A 117 -11.05 6.73 10.14
CA VAL A 117 -11.50 5.38 10.57
C VAL A 117 -11.20 4.31 9.52
N LEU A 118 -10.42 4.64 8.49
CA LEU A 118 -10.10 3.74 7.38
C LEU A 118 -9.46 2.42 7.85
N SER A 119 -8.54 2.46 8.82
CA SER A 119 -7.84 1.26 9.30
C SER A 119 -8.79 0.16 9.80
N GLU A 120 -9.83 0.53 10.56
CA GLU A 120 -10.83 -0.44 11.04
C GLU A 120 -11.91 -0.76 9.99
N MET A 121 -12.34 0.25 9.23
CA MET A 121 -13.44 0.11 8.28
C MET A 121 -13.04 -0.69 7.05
N HIS A 122 -11.78 -0.55 6.60
CA HIS A 122 -11.26 -1.27 5.45
C HIS A 122 -11.31 -2.79 5.65
N ASP A 123 -10.74 -3.27 6.76
CA ASP A 123 -10.78 -4.69 7.14
C ASP A 123 -12.23 -5.18 7.31
N LYS A 124 -13.09 -4.36 7.94
CA LYS A 124 -14.47 -4.73 8.21
C LYS A 124 -15.33 -4.84 6.95
N ILE A 125 -15.20 -3.90 6.02
CA ILE A 125 -15.94 -3.91 4.74
C ILE A 125 -15.55 -5.15 3.93
N PHE A 126 -14.25 -5.46 3.85
CA PHE A 126 -13.80 -6.70 3.21
C PHE A 126 -14.34 -7.96 3.90
N GLU A 127 -14.34 -8.00 5.23
CA GLU A 127 -14.89 -9.13 5.99
C GLU A 127 -16.38 -9.34 5.68
N VAL A 128 -17.17 -8.27 5.74
CA VAL A 128 -18.63 -8.32 5.51
C VAL A 128 -18.95 -8.81 4.10
N LEU A 129 -18.26 -8.29 3.08
CA LEU A 129 -18.50 -8.66 1.69
C LEU A 129 -17.98 -10.07 1.33
N HIS A 130 -16.77 -10.43 1.78
CA HIS A 130 -16.10 -11.65 1.31
C HIS A 130 -16.29 -12.84 2.22
N ARG A 131 -16.34 -12.64 3.53
CA ARG A 131 -16.54 -13.73 4.52
C ARG A 131 -18.01 -13.95 4.80
N HIS A 132 -18.73 -12.88 5.14
CA HIS A 132 -20.14 -12.98 5.54
C HIS A 132 -21.12 -12.92 4.37
N LYS A 133 -20.65 -12.56 3.18
CA LYS A 133 -21.46 -12.49 1.94
C LYS A 133 -22.68 -11.58 2.08
N VAL A 134 -22.58 -10.53 2.90
CA VAL A 134 -23.65 -9.56 3.10
C VAL A 134 -23.45 -8.44 2.09
N ASP A 135 -24.50 -8.13 1.34
CA ASP A 135 -24.49 -6.98 0.45
C ASP A 135 -24.71 -5.69 1.26
N ILE A 136 -23.74 -4.77 1.14
CA ILE A 136 -23.75 -3.47 1.81
C ILE A 136 -23.67 -2.32 0.80
N ARG A 137 -24.06 -2.56 -0.46
CA ARG A 137 -24.04 -1.55 -1.53
C ARG A 137 -25.25 -0.60 -1.48
N SER A 138 -25.77 -0.29 -0.30
CA SER A 138 -26.78 0.73 -0.08
C SER A 138 -26.31 1.73 0.97
N GLU A 139 -26.76 2.97 0.87
CA GLU A 139 -26.44 4.00 1.85
C GLU A 139 -26.87 3.56 3.26
N GLU A 140 -28.06 2.97 3.40
CA GLU A 140 -28.59 2.53 4.68
C GLU A 140 -27.72 1.45 5.31
N ALA A 141 -27.29 0.47 4.52
CA ALA A 141 -26.41 -0.60 5.00
C ALA A 141 -25.05 -0.06 5.45
N LEU A 142 -24.49 0.90 4.70
CA LEU A 142 -23.23 1.56 5.06
C LEU A 142 -23.37 2.40 6.33
N VAL A 143 -24.44 3.20 6.45
CA VAL A 143 -24.75 3.95 7.68
C VAL A 143 -24.78 3.02 8.90
N GLN A 144 -25.47 1.88 8.80
CA GLN A 144 -25.51 0.91 9.91
C GLN A 144 -24.14 0.32 10.21
N LEU A 145 -23.35 0.00 9.19
CA LEU A 145 -22.01 -0.55 9.37
C LEU A 145 -21.09 0.45 10.08
N PHE A 146 -21.03 1.69 9.60
CA PHE A 146 -20.20 2.77 10.17
C PHE A 146 -20.62 3.11 11.59
N LYS A 147 -21.93 3.15 11.87
CA LYS A 147 -22.45 3.34 13.23
C LYS A 147 -22.04 2.22 14.18
N ASN A 148 -22.11 0.97 13.73
CA ASN A 148 -21.85 -0.18 14.59
C ASN A 148 -20.35 -0.36 14.88
N VAL A 149 -19.50 -0.08 13.89
CA VAL A 149 -18.06 -0.33 13.93
C VAL A 149 -17.32 0.89 14.42
N ALA A 150 -17.36 1.98 13.63
CA ALA A 150 -16.59 3.20 13.84
C ALA A 150 -17.30 4.26 14.70
N LYS A 151 -18.53 3.99 15.16
CA LYS A 151 -19.36 4.91 15.98
C LYS A 151 -19.66 6.26 15.29
N VAL A 152 -19.60 6.29 13.96
CA VAL A 152 -20.03 7.44 13.17
C VAL A 152 -21.55 7.47 13.16
N ASP A 153 -22.15 8.58 13.55
CA ASP A 153 -23.60 8.72 13.53
C ASP A 153 -24.16 8.84 12.11
N ALA A 154 -25.46 8.62 11.97
CA ALA A 154 -26.11 8.56 10.67
C ALA A 154 -26.14 9.91 9.95
N GLU A 155 -26.18 11.03 10.69
CA GLU A 155 -26.22 12.37 10.12
C GLU A 155 -24.85 12.69 9.51
N THR A 156 -23.78 12.54 10.29
CA THR A 156 -22.39 12.72 9.84
C THR A 156 -22.07 11.87 8.61
N PHE A 157 -22.44 10.58 8.61
CA PHE A 157 -22.17 9.71 7.46
C PHE A 157 -22.90 10.19 6.20
N LYS A 158 -24.18 10.55 6.33
CA LYS A 158 -25.02 10.96 5.19
C LYS A 158 -24.59 12.29 4.60
N GLU A 159 -24.20 13.24 5.46
CA GLU A 159 -23.62 14.51 5.04
C GLU A 159 -22.42 14.27 4.11
N LYS A 160 -21.47 13.45 4.55
CA LYS A 160 -20.27 13.12 3.77
C LYS A 160 -20.57 12.32 2.51
N TYR A 161 -21.49 11.37 2.59
CA TYR A 161 -21.87 10.52 1.45
C TYR A 161 -22.40 11.31 0.24
N TRP A 162 -22.98 12.49 0.48
CA TRP A 162 -23.48 13.39 -0.55
C TRP A 162 -22.66 14.68 -0.70
N ALA A 163 -21.56 14.84 0.06
CA ALA A 163 -20.67 15.99 -0.05
C ALA A 163 -20.00 16.06 -1.42
N GLU A 164 -19.76 17.29 -1.90
CA GLU A 164 -19.12 17.53 -3.19
C GLU A 164 -17.72 16.90 -3.26
N GLU A 165 -16.94 17.02 -2.18
CA GLU A 165 -15.60 16.43 -2.05
C GLU A 165 -15.61 14.92 -2.35
N THR A 166 -16.51 14.16 -1.72
CA THR A 166 -16.67 12.73 -2.02
C THR A 166 -17.08 12.49 -3.48
N GLN A 167 -17.90 13.35 -4.09
CA GLN A 167 -18.21 13.20 -5.52
C GLN A 167 -17.00 13.47 -6.42
N GLU A 168 -16.14 14.41 -6.05
CA GLU A 168 -14.93 14.74 -6.79
C GLU A 168 -13.92 13.60 -6.73
N GLN A 169 -13.66 13.03 -5.55
CA GLN A 169 -12.81 11.85 -5.38
C GLN A 169 -13.31 10.66 -6.20
N ILE A 170 -14.63 10.44 -6.24
CA ILE A 170 -15.24 9.40 -7.09
C ILE A 170 -15.02 9.68 -8.58
N LYS A 171 -15.08 10.94 -9.02
CA LYS A 171 -14.82 11.30 -10.43
C LYS A 171 -13.34 11.17 -10.77
N GLU A 172 -12.46 11.53 -9.86
CA GLU A 172 -11.02 11.46 -10.05
C GLU A 172 -10.52 10.02 -10.10
N GLY A 173 -10.97 9.17 -9.18
CA GLY A 173 -10.65 7.73 -9.19
C GLY A 173 -11.11 7.01 -10.46
N ASN A 174 -12.06 7.59 -11.22
CA ASN A 174 -12.51 7.08 -12.52
C ASN A 174 -11.76 7.67 -13.73
N ARG A 175 -10.95 8.71 -13.54
CA ARG A 175 -10.18 9.38 -14.62
C ARG A 175 -8.80 8.73 -14.83
N LYS A 176 -8.27 8.06 -13.81
CA LYS A 176 -6.97 7.40 -13.76
C LYS A 176 -7.03 6.03 -14.48
#